data_AF-A0A2H3CVU6-F1
#
_entry.id   AF-A0A2H3CVU6-F1
#
_cell.length_a   1.000
_cell.length_b   1.000
_cell.length_c   1.000
_cell.angle_alpha   90.00
_cell.angle_beta   90.00
_cell.angle_gamma   90.00
#
_symmetry.space_group_name_H-M   'P 1'
#
loop_
_entity.id
_entity.type
_entity.pdbx_description
1 polymer ?
#
loop_
_entity_poly.entity_id
_entity_poly.type
_entity_poly.pdbx_seq_one_letter_code
_entity_poly.pdbx_strand_id
1 'polypeptide(L)' 'MFSAGSRVFFYDSTGQLVRGVVESTSRMADGTQMVVIRRDNGGIMTLPSASVSKG' A
#
# COMPACT_ATOMS: atom_id res chain seq x y z
N MET A 1 -3.29 -5.69 9.86
CA MET A 1 -2.62 -4.42 10.23
C MET A 1 -1.39 -4.20 9.36
N PHE A 2 -1.35 -3.07 8.66
CA PHE A 2 -0.19 -2.62 7.89
C PHE A 2 0.63 -1.69 8.78
N SER A 3 1.88 -2.06 9.06
CA SER A 3 2.81 -1.24 9.85
C SER A 3 3.95 -0.76 8.96
N ALA A 4 4.50 0.42 9.27
CA ALA A 4 5.67 0.94 8.57
C ALA A 4 6.80 -0.11 8.52
N GLY A 5 7.43 -0.28 7.36
CA GLY A 5 8.43 -1.32 7.09
C GLY A 5 7.87 -2.67 6.66
N SER A 6 6.55 -2.91 6.73
CA SER A 6 5.95 -4.15 6.24
C SER A 6 6.07 -4.27 4.72
N ARG A 7 6.48 -5.45 4.22
CA ARG A 7 6.43 -5.78 2.80
C ARG A 7 5.00 -6.03 2.36
N VAL A 8 4.65 -5.43 1.22
CA VAL A 8 3.32 -5.50 0.64
C VAL A 8 3.41 -5.63 -0.87
N PHE A 9 2.33 -6.10 -1.46
CA PHE A 9 2.12 -6.09 -2.90
C PHE A 9 0.69 -5.73 -3.24
N PHE A 10 0.50 -5.21 -4.45
CA PHE A 10 -0.81 -4.87 -5.01
C PHE A 10 -0.73 -5.00 -6.54
N TYR A 11 -1.89 -5.00 -7.19
CA TYR A 11 -1.98 -4.93 -8.65
C TYR A 11 -2.28 -3.50 -9.06
N ASP A 12 -1.54 -2.97 -10.03
CA ASP A 12 -1.85 -1.67 -10.61
C ASP A 12 -3.01 -1.76 -11.62
N SER A 13 -3.37 -0.61 -12.21
CA SER A 13 -4.44 -0.53 -13.22
C SER A 13 -4.18 -1.35 -14.49
N THR A 14 -2.93 -1.75 -14.74
CA THR A 14 -2.54 -2.58 -15.88
C THR A 14 -2.53 -4.07 -15.54
N GLY A 15 -2.85 -4.44 -14.30
CA GLY A 15 -2.78 -5.81 -13.80
C GLY A 15 -1.36 -6.25 -13.46
N GLN A 16 -0.38 -5.34 -13.42
CA GLN A 16 0.98 -5.67 -13.02
C GLN A 16 1.09 -5.79 -11.51
N LEU A 17 1.81 -6.82 -11.06
CA LEU A 17 2.15 -7.00 -9.66
C LEU A 17 3.23 -5.99 -9.26
N VAL A 18 2.87 -5.07 -8.37
CA VAL A 18 3.79 -4.09 -7.81
C VAL A 18 4.09 -4.45 -6.37
N ARG A 19 5.36 -4.34 -6.00
CA ARG A 19 5.87 -4.61 -4.65
C ARG A 19 6.41 -3.34 -4.02
N GLY A 20 6.35 -3.29 -2.70
CA GLY A 20 6.88 -2.18 -1.94
C GLY A 20 6.84 -2.42 -0.44
N VAL A 21 7.15 -1.36 0.28
CA VAL A 21 7.11 -1.32 1.73
C VAL A 21 6.12 -0.26 2.18
N VAL A 22 5.37 -0.57 3.25
CA VAL A 22 4.51 0.40 3.90
C VAL A 22 5.40 1.48 4.50
N GLU A 23 5.15 2.72 4.13
CA GLU A 23 5.80 3.89 4.71
C GLU A 23 5.00 4.41 5.90
N SER A 24 3.68 4.53 5.73
CA SER A 24 2.76 4.92 6.78
C SER A 24 1.35 4.44 6.49
N THR A 25 0.46 4.58 7.47
CA THR A 25 -0.97 4.39 7.25
C THR A 25 -1.74 5.56 7.82
N SER A 26 -2.89 5.85 7.22
CA SER A 26 -3.80 6.90 7.69
C SER A 26 -5.22 6.36 7.64
N ARG A 27 -6.12 6.96 8.41
CA ARG A 27 -7.52 6.57 8.42
C ARG A 27 -8.37 7.75 8.02
N MET A 28 -9.21 7.57 7.02
CA MET A 28 -10.14 8.58 6.54
C MET A 28 -11.33 8.70 7.50
N ALA A 29 -12.08 9.80 7.38
CA ALA A 29 -13.26 10.07 8.21
C ALA A 29 -14.35 9.00 8.07
N ASP A 30 -14.42 8.34 6.91
CA ASP A 30 -15.33 7.22 6.62
C ASP A 30 -14.86 5.87 7.22
N GLY A 31 -13.71 5.85 7.90
CA GLY A 31 -13.12 4.66 8.50
C GLY A 31 -12.18 3.87 7.59
N THR A 32 -12.06 4.24 6.30
CA THR A 32 -11.17 3.60 5.33
C THR A 32 -9.72 3.78 5.75
N GLN A 33 -8.98 2.68 5.87
CA GLN A 33 -7.55 2.73 6.11
C GLN A 33 -6.82 2.90 4.77
N MET A 34 -6.08 3.99 4.64
CA MET A 34 -5.16 4.25 3.54
C MET A 34 -3.76 3.78 3.93
N VAL A 35 -3.07 3.16 2.99
CA VAL A 35 -1.71 2.66 3.13
C VAL A 35 -0.83 3.42 2.15
N VAL A 36 0.15 4.13 2.68
CA VAL A 36 1.19 4.78 1.89
C VAL A 36 2.31 3.77 1.70
N ILE A 37 2.62 3.49 0.44
CA ILE A 37 3.55 2.44 0.03
C ILE A 37 4.67 3.08 -0.77
N ARG A 38 5.91 2.88 -0.32
CA ARG A 38 7.09 3.16 -1.13
C ARG A 38 7.36 1.94 -2.00
N ARG A 39 7.20 2.09 -3.31
CA ARG A 39 7.39 0.98 -4.27
C ARG A 39 8.87 0.66 -4.42
N ASP A 40 9.18 -0.60 -4.71
CA ASP A 40 10.56 -1.06 -4.91
C ASP A 40 11.20 -0.42 -6.15
N ASN A 41 10.40 -0.13 -7.18
CA ASN A 41 10.82 0.59 -8.38
C ASN A 41 10.88 2.12 -8.19
N GLY A 42 10.63 2.61 -6.96
CA GLY A 42 10.62 4.01 -6.63
C GLY A 42 9.24 4.68 -6.72
N GLY A 43 9.16 5.85 -6.09
CA GLY A 43 7.92 6.60 -5.95
C GLY A 43 7.03 6.08 -4.82
N ILE A 44 6.06 6.92 -4.45
CA ILE A 44 5.09 6.66 -3.39
C ILE A 44 3.73 6.42 -4.03
N MET A 45 2.99 5.47 -3.47
CA MET A 45 1.63 5.17 -3.87
C MET A 45 0.74 5.05 -2.64
N THR A 46 -0.44 5.64 -2.69
CA THR A 46 -1.43 5.54 -1.62
C THR A 46 -2.60 4.71 -2.10
N LEU A 47 -2.90 3.63 -1.39
CA LEU A 47 -4.00 2.73 -1.72
C LEU A 47 -4.86 2.44 -0.48
N PRO A 48 -6.16 2.17 -0.67
CA PRO A 48 -6.98 1.59 0.37
C PRO A 48 -6.39 0.25 0.82
N SER A 49 -6.42 -0.03 2.13
CA SER A 49 -5.91 -1.27 2.71
C SER A 49 -6.56 -2.53 2.12
N ALA A 50 -7.78 -2.40 1.58
CA ALA A 50 -8.51 -3.48 0.92
C ALA A 50 -7.89 -3.88 -0.44
N SER A 51 -7.11 -3.00 -1.07
CA SER A 51 -6.44 -3.24 -2.36
C SER A 51 -4.99 -3.71 -2.20
N VAL A 52 -4.52 -3.86 -0.96
CA VAL A 52 -3.12 -4.17 -0.64
C VAL A 52 -3.07 -5.52 0.07
N SER A 53 -2.13 -6.37 -0.34
CA SER A 53 -1.88 -7.66 0.29
C SER A 53 -0.54 -7.65 1.01
N LYS A 54 -0.45 -8.40 2.11
CA LYS A 54 0.82 -8.62 2.81
C LYS A 54 1.66 -9.61 2.03
N GLY A 55 2.93 -9.27 1.84
CA GLY A 55 3.94 -10.16 1.24
C GLY A 55 4.60 -11.08 2.25
#